data_AF-A0A519VYY2-F1
#
_entry.id   AF-A0A519VYY2-F1
#
_cell.length_a   1.000
_cell.length_b   1.000
_cell.length_c   1.000
_cell.angle_alpha   90.00
_cell.angle_beta   90.00
_cell.angle_gamma   90.00
#
_symmetry.space_group_name_H-M   'P 1'
#
loop_
_entity.id
_entity.type
_entity.pdbx_description
1 polymer ?
#
loop_
_entity_poly.entity_id
_entity_poly.type
_entity_poly.pdbx_seq_one_letter_code
_entity_poly.pdbx_strand_id
1 'polypeptide(L)' 'MTKKQTLAILSDDIVVNKIYVIRNQKVMLDSDLAELYGVETKVLNQSIKRNAERFPEDFMFQLSESEWQSLRSQ' A
#
# COMPACT_ATOMS: atom_id res chain seq x y z
N MET A 1 -31.77 8.26 -0.09
CA MET A 1 -30.68 9.08 -0.68
C MET A 1 -29.37 8.66 -0.06
N THR A 2 -28.64 7.75 -0.67
CA THR A 2 -27.26 7.42 -0.26
C THR A 2 -26.48 7.24 -1.55
N LYS A 3 -25.85 8.33 -2.00
CA LYS A 3 -24.91 8.30 -3.12
C LYS A 3 -23.76 7.37 -2.72
N LYS A 4 -23.82 6.10 -3.16
CA LYS A 4 -22.65 5.24 -3.22
C LYS A 4 -21.66 5.97 -4.13
N GLN A 5 -20.68 6.60 -3.50
CA GLN A 5 -19.58 7.25 -4.19
C GLN A 5 -18.95 6.20 -5.10
N THR A 6 -18.94 6.51 -6.39
CA THR A 6 -18.22 5.76 -7.40
C THR A 6 -16.73 5.86 -7.08
N LEU A 7 -16.20 5.03 -6.18
CA LEU A 7 -14.80 4.64 -6.30
C LEU A 7 -14.75 3.92 -7.63
N ALA A 8 -14.08 4.52 -8.61
CA ALA A 8 -13.83 3.91 -9.90
C ALA A 8 -13.46 2.45 -9.64
N ILE A 9 -14.18 1.53 -10.30
CA ILE A 9 -13.90 0.10 -10.24
C ILE A 9 -12.46 -0.02 -10.73
N LEU A 10 -11.50 -0.05 -9.79
CA LEU A 10 -10.11 -0.34 -10.09
C LEU A 10 -10.15 -1.71 -10.72
N SER A 11 -9.77 -1.82 -11.99
CA SER A 11 -9.72 -3.11 -12.68
C SER A 11 -8.93 -4.06 -11.79
N ASP A 12 -9.50 -5.23 -11.47
CA ASP A 12 -8.87 -6.21 -10.58
C ASP A 12 -7.40 -6.49 -10.99
N ASP A 13 -7.13 -6.44 -12.29
CA ASP A 13 -5.79 -6.57 -12.87
C ASP A 13 -4.76 -5.58 -12.32
N ILE A 14 -5.14 -4.32 -12.06
CA ILE A 14 -4.22 -3.30 -11.54
C ILE A 14 -3.82 -3.63 -10.11
N VAL A 15 -4.79 -4.06 -9.29
CA VAL A 15 -4.56 -4.43 -7.91
C VAL A 15 -3.72 -5.70 -7.86
N VAL A 16 -4.04 -6.70 -8.68
CA VAL A 16 -3.33 -7.99 -8.73
C VAL A 16 -1.86 -7.82 -9.14
N ASN A 17 -1.56 -6.96 -10.12
CA ASN A 17 -0.19 -6.69 -10.56
C ASN A 17 0.66 -5.95 -9.51
N LYS A 18 0.03 -5.29 -8.54
CA LYS A 18 0.68 -4.55 -7.46
C LYS A 18 0.76 -5.34 -6.14
N ILE A 19 0.34 -6.62 -6.16
CA ILE A 19 0.50 -7.53 -5.01
C ILE A 19 1.79 -8.33 -5.17
N TYR A 20 2.67 -8.16 -4.19
CA TYR A 20 3.93 -8.88 -4.05
C TYR A 20 3.80 -9.98 -3.00
N VAL A 21 4.63 -11.02 -3.10
CA VAL A 21 4.73 -12.06 -2.06
C VAL A 21 6.04 -11.88 -1.33
N ILE A 22 5.98 -11.42 -0.08
CA ILE A 22 7.13 -11.19 0.78
C ILE A 22 6.92 -11.98 2.07
N ARG A 23 7.91 -12.78 2.48
CA ARG A 23 7.81 -13.68 3.65
C ARG A 23 6.53 -14.55 3.64
N ASN A 24 6.15 -15.04 2.47
CA ASN A 24 4.95 -15.86 2.29
C ASN A 24 3.61 -15.13 2.56
N GLN A 25 3.63 -13.79 2.60
CA GLN A 25 2.46 -12.93 2.75
C GLN A 25 2.25 -12.08 1.51
N LYS A 26 0.97 -11.86 1.14
CA LYS A 26 0.60 -10.95 0.05
C LYS A 26 0.63 -9.52 0.57
N VAL A 27 1.48 -8.69 -0.02
CA VAL A 27 1.72 -7.31 0.41
C VAL A 27 1.69 -6.36 -0.78
N MET A 28 1.30 -5.11 -0.56
CA MET A 28 1.34 -4.05 -1.57
C MET A 28 2.30 -2.97 -1.07
N LEU A 29 3.11 -2.42 -1.96
CA LEU A 29 4.03 -1.34 -1.59
C LEU A 29 3.24 -0.05 -1.29
N ASP A 30 3.75 0.75 -0.38
CA ASP A 30 3.15 2.05 -0.02
C ASP A 30 3.12 3.01 -1.21
N SER A 31 4.08 2.91 -2.13
CA SER A 31 4.10 3.63 -3.41
C SER A 31 2.91 3.27 -4.31
N ASP A 32 2.63 1.98 -4.46
CA ASP A 32 1.51 1.47 -5.25
C ASP A 32 0.18 1.84 -4.64
N LEU A 33 0.08 1.72 -3.30
CA LEU A 33 -1.11 2.12 -2.57
C LEU A 33 -1.37 3.63 -2.70
N ALA A 34 -0.32 4.44 -2.63
CA ALA A 34 -0.41 5.89 -2.81
C ALA A 34 -0.88 6.25 -4.23
N GLU A 35 -0.36 5.58 -5.25
CA GLU A 35 -0.81 5.74 -6.65
C GLU A 35 -2.30 5.38 -6.82
N LEU A 36 -2.75 4.28 -6.23
CA LEU A 36 -4.16 3.86 -6.27
C LEU A 36 -5.10 4.88 -5.61
N TYR A 37 -4.65 5.52 -4.53
CA TYR A 37 -5.40 6.59 -3.86
C TYR A 37 -5.17 7.98 -4.49
N GLY A 38 -4.31 8.10 -5.51
CA GLY A 38 -3.98 9.37 -6.15
C GLY A 38 -3.28 10.36 -5.23
N VAL A 39 -2.54 9.87 -4.23
CA VAL A 39 -1.79 10.69 -3.27
C VAL A 39 -0.30 10.43 -3.39
N GLU A 40 0.53 11.35 -2.91
CA GLU A 40 1.96 11.10 -2.79
C GLU A 40 2.25 10.10 -1.65
N THR A 41 3.23 9.22 -1.85
CA THR A 41 3.68 8.25 -0.83
C THR A 41 4.04 8.92 0.50
N LYS A 42 4.61 10.13 0.45
CA LYS A 42 4.92 10.93 1.65
C LYS A 42 3.66 11.33 2.43
N VAL A 43 2.56 11.67 1.73
CA VAL A 43 1.28 12.06 2.34
C VAL A 43 0.59 10.84 2.96
N LEU A 44 0.65 9.70 2.28
CA LEU A 44 0.17 8.41 2.81
C LEU A 44 0.91 8.06 4.11
N ASN A 45 2.25 8.08 4.07
CA ASN A 45 3.09 7.79 5.23
C ASN A 45 2.87 8.78 6.38
N GLN A 46 2.61 10.06 6.10
CA GLN A 46 2.25 11.03 7.12
C GLN A 46 0.88 10.71 7.75
N SER A 47 -0.10 10.30 6.93
CA SER A 47 -1.45 9.94 7.39
C SER A 47 -1.43 8.71 8.28
N ILE A 48 -0.64 7.70 7.90
CA ILE A 48 -0.37 6.50 8.71
C ILE A 48 0.22 6.90 10.06
N LYS A 49 1.31 7.68 10.07
CA LYS A 49 1.97 8.11 11.31
C LYS A 49 1.03 8.90 12.23
N ARG A 50 0.15 9.73 11.67
CA ARG A 50 -0.83 10.52 12.43
C ARG A 50 -2.00 9.69 12.95
N ASN A 51 -2.31 8.57 12.31
CA ASN A 51 -3.45 7.72 12.63
C ASN A 51 -3.01 6.28 12.90
N ALA A 52 -1.88 6.09 13.58
CA ALA A 52 -1.28 4.77 13.79
C ALA A 52 -2.24 3.77 14.45
N GLU A 53 -3.14 4.25 15.32
CA GLU A 53 -4.21 3.44 15.94
C GLU A 53 -5.17 2.79 14.93
N ARG A 54 -5.29 3.34 13.71
CA ARG A 54 -6.14 2.80 12.64
C ARG A 54 -5.38 1.83 11.73
N PHE A 55 -4.06 1.74 11.87
CA PHE A 55 -3.20 0.88 11.08
C PHE A 55 -2.45 -0.08 12.01
N PRO A 56 -3.07 -1.22 12.38
CA PRO A 56 -2.42 -2.22 13.21
C PRO A 56 -1.18 -2.80 12.51
N GLU A 57 -0.24 -3.33 13.29
CA GLU A 57 1.01 -3.93 12.79
C GLU A 57 0.75 -5.12 11.84
N ASP A 58 -0.40 -5.78 11.95
CA ASP A 58 -0.81 -6.84 11.02
C ASP A 58 -1.13 -6.33 9.61
N PHE A 59 -1.38 -5.02 9.46
CA PHE A 59 -1.74 -4.38 8.18
C PHE A 59 -0.59 -3.63 7.53
N MET A 60 0.46 -3.34 8.28
CA MET A 60 1.63 -2.60 7.82
C MET A 60 2.87 -3.36 8.20
N PHE A 61 3.58 -3.85 7.19
CA PHE A 61 4.87 -4.48 7.42
C PHE A 61 5.97 -3.52 6.95
N GLN A 62 7.00 -3.40 7.76
CA GLN A 62 8.22 -2.72 7.35
C GLN A 62 9.19 -3.78 6.80
N LEU A 63 9.68 -3.54 5.59
CA LEU A 63 10.75 -4.34 4.99
C LEU A 63 11.98 -4.32 5.90
N SER A 64 12.66 -5.46 6.02
CA SER A 64 14.01 -5.46 6.59
C SER A 64 14.98 -4.73 5.66
N GLU A 65 16.08 -4.25 6.22
CA GLU A 65 17.11 -3.56 5.44
C GLU A 65 17.60 -4.40 4.25
N SER A 66 17.76 -5.72 4.44
CA SER A 66 18.08 -6.66 3.37
C SER A 66 17.04 -6.68 2.23
N GLU A 67 15.75 -6.74 2.56
CA GLU A 67 14.66 -6.77 1.58
C GLU A 67 14.58 -5.43 0.83
N TRP A 68 14.80 -4.31 1.54
CA TRP A 68 14.88 -2.98 0.94
C TRP A 68 16.03 -2.86 -0.06
N GLN A 69 17.21 -3.40 0.27
CA GLN A 69 18.36 -3.40 -0.65
C GLN A 69 18.09 -4.24 -1.91
N SER A 70 17.39 -5.38 -1.77
CA SER A 70 16.97 -6.19 -2.92
C SER A 70 15.99 -5.46 -3.84
N LEU A 71 15.18 -4.52 -3.33
CA LEU A 71 14.30 -3.69 -4.15
C LEU A 71 15.01 -2.54 -4.85
N ARG A 72 16.08 -1.98 -4.25
CA ARG A 72 16.86 -0.88 -4.85
C ARG A 72 17.83 -1.34 -5.95
N SER A 73 18.12 -2.63 -6.02
CA SER A 73 19.08 -3.23 -6.95
C SER A 73 18.36 -4.09 -7.99
N GLN A 74 17.73 -3.45 -8.98
CA GLN A 74 17.46 -4.05 -10.30
C GLN A 74 18.17 -3.26 -11.39
#